data_AF-A0A920AYI5-F1
#
_entry.id   AF-A0A920AYI5-F1
#
_cell.length_a   1.000
_cell.length_b   1.000
_cell.length_c   1.000
_cell.angle_alpha   90.00
_cell.angle_beta   90.00
_cell.angle_gamma   90.00
#
_symmetry.space_group_name_H-M   'P 1'
#
loop_
_entity.id
_entity.type
_entity.pdbx_description
1 polymer ?
#
loop_
_entity_poly.entity_id
_entity_poly.type
_entity_poly.pdbx_seq_one_letter_code
_entity_poly.pdbx_strand_id
1 'polypeptide(L)'
;MKIKIDKYFTSILLCYGIFLSCNGNQIDLDQDIDIIEVVTSDPNDNTFFYNFLKNEERDDIWQLSYSAQIAEQSLILPSVDLSDKILLYVEETIAFDDIVSAPSSTLFFQGKKQLSYKGDYEVLVYDNGTKSIKVSKNSFIIYDTSSERAFKLKFLSYDDWILRFKYSEL
;
A
#
# COMPACT_ATOMS: atom_id res chain seq x y z
N MET A 1 -30.86 59.33 -33.35
CA MET A 1 -30.99 58.93 -34.77
C MET A 1 -29.89 57.94 -35.11
N LYS A 2 -30.19 57.02 -36.03
CA LYS A 2 -29.59 55.70 -36.29
C LYS A 2 -28.06 55.60 -36.52
N ILE A 3 -27.47 54.58 -35.89
CA ILE A 3 -26.68 53.44 -36.44
C ILE A 3 -25.44 53.74 -37.31
N LYS A 4 -24.26 53.21 -36.92
CA LYS A 4 -23.59 52.06 -37.61
C LYS A 4 -22.36 51.55 -36.86
N ILE A 5 -22.44 50.28 -36.45
CA ILE A 5 -21.32 49.40 -36.12
C ILE A 5 -21.13 48.55 -37.37
N ASP A 6 -19.95 48.62 -37.99
CA ASP A 6 -19.55 47.68 -39.04
C ASP A 6 -18.27 46.93 -38.60
N LYS A 7 -18.37 45.61 -38.74
CA LYS A 7 -17.40 44.56 -38.37
C LYS A 7 -16.16 44.60 -39.24
N TYR A 8 -15.00 44.23 -38.71
CA TYR A 8 -14.00 43.51 -39.50
C TYR A 8 -13.44 42.31 -38.74
N PHE A 9 -13.75 41.16 -39.33
CA PHE A 9 -13.19 39.84 -39.15
C PHE A 9 -11.76 39.86 -39.72
N THR A 10 -10.74 39.56 -38.92
CA THR A 10 -9.44 39.12 -39.45
C THR A 10 -8.96 37.93 -38.63
N SER A 11 -9.18 36.76 -39.20
CA SER A 11 -8.49 35.52 -38.88
C SER A 11 -7.02 35.67 -39.26
N ILE A 12 -6.10 35.54 -38.31
CA ILE A 12 -4.68 35.33 -38.59
C ILE A 12 -4.29 34.03 -37.87
N LEU A 13 -4.30 32.96 -38.66
CA LEU A 13 -3.57 31.72 -38.40
C LEU A 13 -2.10 32.01 -38.72
N LEU A 14 -1.21 31.95 -37.72
CA LEU A 14 0.23 31.95 -37.94
C LEU A 14 0.86 30.79 -37.15
N CYS A 15 1.24 29.75 -37.89
CA CYS A 15 2.07 28.65 -37.41
C CYS A 15 3.54 29.08 -37.27
N TYR A 16 4.25 28.28 -36.46
CA TYR A 16 5.70 28.12 -36.33
C TYR A 16 6.43 28.92 -35.25
N GLY A 17 6.93 28.16 -34.28
CA GLY A 17 7.95 28.53 -33.31
C GLY A 17 8.29 27.34 -32.41
N ILE A 18 8.88 26.29 -32.98
CA ILE A 18 9.53 25.24 -32.18
C ILE A 18 10.78 25.89 -31.58
N PHE A 19 10.75 26.21 -30.29
CA PHE A 19 11.95 26.50 -29.53
C PHE A 19 12.39 25.23 -28.81
N LEU A 20 13.37 24.53 -29.39
CA LEU A 20 14.27 23.71 -28.62
C LEU A 20 15.12 24.65 -27.75
N SER A 21 14.76 24.78 -26.48
CA SER A 21 15.66 25.26 -25.44
C SER A 21 16.08 24.05 -24.60
N CYS A 22 17.23 23.49 -24.95
CA CYS A 22 18.02 22.67 -24.04
C CYS A 22 18.67 23.61 -23.04
N ASN A 23 18.10 23.73 -21.84
CA ASN A 23 18.85 24.05 -20.64
C ASN A 23 18.04 23.65 -19.41
N GLY A 24 18.75 23.08 -18.43
CA GLY A 24 18.18 22.22 -17.40
C GLY A 24 17.03 22.82 -16.60
N ASN A 25 16.13 21.93 -16.22
CA ASN A 25 15.60 21.84 -14.87
C ASN A 25 15.49 20.35 -14.58
N GLN A 26 16.15 19.88 -13.51
CA GLN A 26 15.77 18.61 -12.91
C GLN A 26 14.28 18.73 -12.60
N ILE A 27 13.48 17.86 -13.19
CA ILE A 27 12.11 17.68 -12.74
C ILE A 27 12.28 16.89 -11.45
N ASP A 28 12.39 17.59 -10.31
CA ASP A 28 12.03 17.01 -9.02
C ASP A 28 10.54 16.69 -9.14
N LEU A 29 10.24 15.47 -9.58
CA LEU A 29 8.97 14.84 -9.29
C LEU A 29 9.04 14.42 -7.82
N ASP A 30 8.96 15.41 -6.93
CA ASP A 30 8.63 15.16 -5.52
C ASP A 30 7.14 14.79 -5.52
N GLN A 31 6.86 13.56 -5.94
CA GLN A 31 5.54 12.97 -5.78
C GLN A 31 5.39 12.78 -4.27
N ASP A 32 4.61 13.65 -3.64
CA ASP A 32 4.28 13.54 -2.22
C ASP A 32 3.48 12.23 -2.03
N ILE A 33 4.20 11.17 -1.70
CA ILE A 33 3.65 9.84 -1.41
C ILE A 33 2.98 9.94 -0.04
N ASP A 34 1.65 10.02 -0.02
CA ASP A 34 0.88 10.12 1.23
C ASP A 34 1.02 8.84 2.06
N ILE A 35 1.68 8.93 3.21
CA ILE A 35 1.91 7.80 4.11
C ILE A 35 0.82 7.78 5.18
N ILE A 36 0.03 6.71 5.17
CA ILE A 36 -1.08 6.51 6.10
C ILE A 36 -0.65 5.51 7.18
N GLU A 37 -0.82 5.89 8.44
CA GLU A 37 -0.66 4.98 9.59
C GLU A 37 -2.01 4.45 10.07
N VAL A 38 -2.06 3.15 10.35
CA VAL A 38 -3.26 2.44 10.79
C VAL A 38 -2.96 1.76 12.12
N VAL A 39 -3.91 1.88 13.04
CA VAL A 39 -3.93 1.19 14.34
C VAL A 39 -5.14 0.27 14.33
N THR A 40 -4.94 -1.03 14.53
CA THR A 40 -6.04 -2.00 14.49
C THR A 40 -6.86 -1.97 15.77
N SER A 41 -8.08 -2.49 15.71
CA SER A 41 -8.80 -3.00 16.88
C SER A 41 -8.17 -4.31 17.38
N ASP A 42 -8.60 -4.78 18.56
CA ASP A 42 -8.20 -6.08 19.12
C ASP A 42 -8.90 -7.22 18.33
N PRO A 43 -8.13 -8.13 17.70
CA PRO A 43 -8.68 -9.21 16.89
C PRO A 43 -9.33 -10.33 17.70
N ASN A 44 -9.23 -10.32 19.03
CA ASN A 44 -9.96 -11.24 19.91
C ASN A 44 -11.45 -10.90 20.00
N ASP A 45 -11.81 -9.63 19.80
CA ASP A 45 -13.21 -9.20 19.76
C ASP A 45 -13.84 -9.56 18.40
N ASN A 46 -13.20 -9.13 17.31
CA ASN A 46 -13.59 -9.41 15.93
C ASN A 46 -12.37 -9.37 15.01
N THR A 47 -12.39 -10.11 13.90
CA THR A 47 -11.35 -9.96 12.87
C THR A 47 -11.38 -8.54 12.30
N PHE A 48 -10.22 -7.89 12.28
CA PHE A 48 -10.01 -6.61 11.64
C PHE A 48 -9.75 -6.83 10.14
N PHE A 49 -10.43 -6.07 9.28
CA PHE A 49 -10.27 -6.13 7.83
C PHE A 49 -10.03 -4.73 7.29
N TYR A 50 -9.03 -4.57 6.41
CA TYR A 50 -8.65 -3.24 5.94
C TYR A 50 -8.69 -3.12 4.42
N ASN A 51 -9.26 -2.00 3.98
CA ASN A 51 -9.38 -1.63 2.57
C ASN A 51 -8.44 -0.47 2.25
N PHE A 52 -7.32 -0.75 1.57
CA PHE A 52 -6.34 0.29 1.19
C PHE A 52 -6.88 1.23 0.11
N LEU A 53 -7.85 0.78 -0.71
CA LEU A 53 -8.45 1.61 -1.76
C LEU A 53 -9.31 2.74 -1.19
N LYS A 54 -9.84 2.55 0.02
CA LYS A 54 -10.77 3.45 0.69
C LYS A 54 -10.21 4.04 1.99
N ASN A 55 -9.07 3.54 2.48
CA ASN A 55 -8.47 3.97 3.75
C ASN A 55 -9.46 3.78 4.93
N GLU A 56 -10.07 2.60 5.02
CA GLU A 56 -11.06 2.30 6.07
C GLU A 56 -11.14 0.81 6.39
N GLU A 57 -11.62 0.50 7.61
CA GLU A 57 -11.92 -0.86 8.05
C GLU A 57 -13.23 -1.34 7.42
N ARG A 58 -13.20 -2.47 6.70
CA ARG A 58 -14.35 -3.05 5.98
C ARG A 58 -14.20 -4.54 5.78
N ASP A 59 -15.26 -5.31 6.02
CA ASP A 59 -15.27 -6.77 5.91
C ASP A 59 -15.76 -7.30 4.55
N ASP A 60 -16.36 -6.45 3.70
CA ASP A 60 -16.93 -6.83 2.41
C ASP A 60 -15.91 -6.80 1.26
N ILE A 61 -15.04 -5.79 1.25
CA ILE A 61 -13.96 -5.62 0.27
C ILE A 61 -12.71 -5.22 1.04
N TRP A 62 -11.73 -6.10 1.09
CA TRP A 62 -10.51 -5.92 1.86
C TRP A 62 -9.31 -6.57 1.18
N GLN A 63 -8.13 -6.11 1.56
CA GLN A 63 -6.86 -6.64 1.08
C GLN A 63 -6.05 -7.25 2.21
N LEU A 64 -6.13 -6.70 3.42
CA LEU A 64 -5.47 -7.21 4.62
C LEU A 64 -6.50 -7.60 5.67
N SER A 65 -6.28 -8.71 6.34
CA SER A 65 -6.99 -9.10 7.55
C SER A 65 -6.03 -9.31 8.71
N TYR A 66 -6.54 -9.10 9.92
CA TYR A 66 -5.82 -9.31 11.16
C TYR A 66 -6.75 -10.00 12.16
N SER A 67 -6.37 -11.19 12.60
CA SER A 67 -7.25 -12.13 13.30
C SER A 67 -6.53 -12.86 14.43
N ALA A 68 -7.28 -13.28 15.45
CA ALA A 68 -6.83 -14.23 16.45
C ALA A 68 -6.99 -15.65 15.90
N GLN A 69 -5.88 -16.38 15.75
CA GLN A 69 -5.85 -17.74 15.21
C GLN A 69 -5.46 -18.75 16.27
N ILE A 70 -6.15 -19.90 16.28
CA ILE A 70 -5.79 -21.02 17.14
C ILE A 70 -4.56 -21.71 16.53
N ALA A 71 -3.43 -21.57 17.21
CA ALA A 71 -2.19 -22.26 16.92
C ALA A 71 -2.13 -23.63 17.60
N GLU A 72 -0.94 -24.23 17.59
CA GLU A 72 -0.71 -25.51 18.25
C GLU A 72 -0.96 -25.42 19.75
N GLN A 73 -1.41 -26.53 20.35
CA GLN A 73 -1.67 -26.63 21.79
C GLN A 73 -2.72 -25.63 22.30
N SER A 74 -3.64 -25.22 21.42
CA SER A 74 -4.72 -24.27 21.74
C SER A 74 -4.23 -22.88 22.16
N LEU A 75 -2.98 -22.54 21.86
CA LEU A 75 -2.49 -21.17 21.99
C LEU A 75 -3.19 -20.29 20.95
N ILE A 76 -3.72 -19.15 21.36
CA ILE A 76 -4.29 -18.17 20.43
C ILE A 76 -3.18 -17.18 20.10
N LEU A 77 -2.92 -17.00 18.80
CA LEU A 77 -1.89 -16.09 18.30
C LEU A 77 -2.49 -15.08 17.31
N PRO A 78 -2.01 -13.83 17.32
CA PRO A 78 -2.38 -12.84 16.32
C PRO A 78 -1.77 -13.22 14.96
N SER A 79 -2.52 -13.05 13.89
CA SER A 79 -2.07 -13.38 12.53
C SER A 79 -2.60 -12.39 11.52
N VAL A 80 -1.73 -11.96 10.61
CA VAL A 80 -2.06 -11.11 9.45
C VAL A 80 -2.20 -11.99 8.22
N ASP A 81 -3.23 -11.79 7.41
CA ASP A 81 -3.35 -12.46 6.11
C ASP A 81 -3.73 -11.45 5.02
N LEU A 82 -3.55 -11.87 3.76
CA LEU A 82 -3.94 -11.13 2.58
C LEU A 82 -5.11 -11.82 1.88
N SER A 83 -5.97 -11.04 1.23
CA SER A 83 -7.05 -11.62 0.43
C SER A 83 -6.51 -12.43 -0.76
N ASP A 84 -7.33 -13.31 -1.32
CA ASP A 84 -6.94 -14.15 -2.46
C ASP A 84 -6.72 -13.39 -3.77
N LYS A 85 -7.09 -12.12 -3.81
CA LYS A 85 -6.87 -11.21 -4.93
C LYS A 85 -5.53 -10.49 -4.87
N ILE A 86 -4.77 -10.70 -3.81
CA ILE A 86 -3.51 -10.00 -3.55
C ILE A 86 -2.33 -10.82 -3.99
N LEU A 87 -1.51 -10.20 -4.82
CA LEU A 87 -0.14 -10.63 -5.04
C LEU A 87 0.79 -9.87 -4.09
N LEU A 88 1.87 -10.53 -3.68
CA LEU A 88 2.84 -10.05 -2.71
C LEU A 88 4.23 -10.04 -3.33
N TYR A 89 4.98 -8.98 -3.01
CA TYR A 89 6.42 -8.90 -3.12
C TYR A 89 7.00 -8.51 -1.76
N VAL A 90 8.13 -9.11 -1.41
CA VAL A 90 8.79 -8.89 -0.11
C VAL A 90 10.07 -8.11 -0.36
N GLU A 91 10.19 -6.96 0.29
CA GLU A 91 11.36 -6.08 0.20
C GLU A 91 12.16 -6.17 1.51
N GLU A 92 13.37 -6.71 1.42
CA GLU A 92 14.25 -6.97 2.56
C GLU A 92 15.38 -5.96 2.69
N THR A 93 15.63 -5.19 1.64
CA THR A 93 16.85 -4.38 1.48
C THR A 93 16.59 -2.88 1.41
N ILE A 94 15.50 -2.48 0.74
CA ILE A 94 15.13 -1.07 0.56
C ILE A 94 14.28 -0.62 1.75
N ALA A 95 14.63 0.54 2.32
CA ALA A 95 13.84 1.13 3.39
C ALA A 95 12.46 1.55 2.84
N PHE A 96 11.41 1.44 3.68
CA PHE A 96 10.03 1.74 3.24
C PHE A 96 9.88 3.12 2.58
N ASP A 97 10.56 4.14 3.12
CA ASP A 97 10.46 5.50 2.62
C ASP A 97 11.14 5.66 1.24
N ASP A 98 12.12 4.80 0.90
CA ASP A 98 12.85 4.79 -0.37
C ASP A 98 12.15 3.96 -1.47
N ILE A 99 11.11 3.21 -1.13
CA ILE A 99 10.30 2.47 -2.13
C ILE A 99 9.37 3.48 -2.83
N VAL A 100 9.71 3.84 -4.07
CA VAL A 100 8.96 4.83 -4.87
C VAL A 100 8.22 4.23 -6.07
N SER A 101 8.38 2.93 -6.32
CA SER A 101 7.70 2.23 -7.42
C SER A 101 7.55 0.74 -7.13
N ALA A 102 6.51 0.12 -7.67
CA ALA A 102 6.34 -1.33 -7.61
C ALA A 102 7.40 -2.05 -8.49
N PRO A 103 7.83 -3.27 -8.11
CA PRO A 103 8.74 -4.07 -8.92
C PRO A 103 8.01 -4.62 -10.15
N SER A 104 8.77 -5.28 -11.03
CA SER A 104 8.18 -5.98 -12.18
C SER A 104 7.12 -6.99 -11.73
N SER A 105 6.00 -7.07 -12.46
CA SER A 105 4.88 -7.98 -12.16
C SER A 105 5.29 -9.46 -12.08
N THR A 106 6.38 -9.86 -12.75
CA THR A 106 6.90 -11.23 -12.71
C THR A 106 7.53 -11.62 -11.39
N LEU A 107 7.80 -10.66 -10.49
CA LEU A 107 8.42 -10.90 -9.18
C LEU A 107 7.38 -11.10 -8.08
N PHE A 108 6.11 -10.83 -8.36
CA PHE A 108 5.04 -11.04 -7.41
C PHE A 108 4.61 -12.50 -7.35
N PHE A 109 4.21 -12.95 -6.17
CA PHE A 109 3.63 -14.28 -5.93
C PHE A 109 2.31 -14.15 -5.16
N GLN A 110 1.55 -15.24 -5.04
CA GLN A 110 0.26 -15.22 -4.35
C GLN A 110 0.43 -14.85 -2.86
N GLY A 111 -0.19 -13.77 -2.40
CA GLY A 111 0.01 -13.24 -1.04
C GLY A 111 -0.73 -13.99 0.07
N LYS A 112 -1.84 -14.66 -0.26
CA LYS A 112 -2.66 -15.40 0.71
C LYS A 112 -1.82 -16.43 1.47
N LYS A 113 -1.96 -16.43 2.80
CA LYS A 113 -1.23 -17.22 3.81
C LYS A 113 0.25 -16.91 3.98
N GLN A 114 0.83 -16.01 3.17
CA GLN A 114 2.27 -15.76 3.22
C GLN A 114 2.68 -14.97 4.45
N LEU A 115 1.82 -14.03 4.89
CA LEU A 115 2.05 -13.18 6.06
C LEU A 115 1.51 -13.77 7.37
N SER A 116 0.75 -14.87 7.26
CA SER A 116 0.06 -15.51 8.38
C SER A 116 1.03 -16.22 9.32
N TYR A 117 0.54 -16.61 10.50
CA TYR A 117 1.24 -17.54 11.37
C TYR A 117 1.71 -18.78 10.58
N LYS A 118 3.01 -19.10 10.65
CA LYS A 118 3.70 -20.13 9.85
C LYS A 118 3.76 -19.90 8.34
N GLY A 119 3.41 -18.71 7.86
CA GLY A 119 3.69 -18.30 6.50
C GLY A 119 5.18 -18.07 6.28
N ASP A 120 5.64 -18.16 5.03
CA ASP A 120 7.06 -17.99 4.67
C ASP A 120 7.58 -16.59 5.04
N TYR A 121 6.67 -15.61 5.16
CA TYR A 121 6.96 -14.22 5.48
C TYR A 121 6.09 -13.72 6.64
N GLU A 122 5.86 -14.58 7.64
CA GLU A 122 5.09 -14.30 8.84
C GLU A 122 5.41 -12.91 9.43
N VAL A 123 4.37 -12.10 9.61
CA VAL A 123 4.51 -10.71 10.09
C VAL A 123 4.67 -10.64 11.60
N LEU A 124 3.98 -11.52 12.34
CA LEU A 124 3.94 -11.55 13.79
C LEU A 124 4.53 -12.86 14.30
N VAL A 125 5.85 -12.91 14.39
CA VAL A 125 6.59 -14.13 14.70
C VAL A 125 6.56 -14.41 16.19
N TYR A 126 5.92 -15.51 16.57
CA TYR A 126 5.90 -15.98 17.96
C TYR A 126 7.21 -16.68 18.35
N ASP A 127 7.87 -16.15 19.37
CA ASP A 127 9.08 -16.71 19.96
C ASP A 127 8.71 -17.57 21.18
N ASN A 128 8.72 -18.89 21.00
CA ASN A 128 8.31 -19.83 22.05
C ASN A 128 9.27 -19.87 23.26
N GLY A 129 10.50 -19.38 23.11
CA GLY A 129 11.49 -19.32 24.19
C GLY A 129 11.22 -18.15 25.13
N THR A 130 11.01 -16.97 24.56
CA THR A 130 10.71 -15.74 25.33
C THR A 130 9.22 -15.52 25.59
N LYS A 131 8.35 -16.34 24.97
CA LYS A 131 6.88 -16.18 25.00
C LYS A 131 6.45 -14.78 24.54
N SER A 132 7.12 -14.26 23.51
CA SER A 132 6.89 -12.92 22.97
C SER A 132 6.58 -12.97 21.47
N ILE A 133 6.03 -11.88 20.95
CA ILE A 133 5.75 -11.71 19.52
C ILE A 133 6.64 -10.61 18.99
N LYS A 134 7.27 -10.87 17.84
CA LYS A 134 8.14 -9.92 17.15
C LYS A 134 7.52 -9.55 15.81
N VAL A 135 7.55 -8.26 15.49
CA VAL A 135 7.10 -7.75 14.20
C VAL A 135 8.21 -7.94 13.16
N SER A 136 7.84 -8.38 11.95
CA SER A 136 8.75 -8.53 10.82
C SER A 136 9.46 -7.22 10.49
N LYS A 137 10.74 -7.33 10.11
CA LYS A 137 11.57 -6.20 9.67
C LYS A 137 11.46 -5.93 8.18
N ASN A 138 10.71 -6.71 7.43
CA ASN A 138 10.59 -6.53 5.98
C ASN A 138 9.59 -5.42 5.66
N SER A 139 9.74 -4.82 4.49
CA SER A 139 8.68 -4.05 3.86
C SER A 139 7.99 -4.96 2.86
N PHE A 140 6.74 -4.66 2.55
CA PHE A 140 5.94 -5.47 1.65
C PHE A 140 5.36 -4.59 0.56
N ILE A 141 5.24 -5.12 -0.65
CA ILE A 141 4.49 -4.49 -1.72
C ILE A 141 3.37 -5.45 -2.08
N ILE A 142 2.14 -4.99 -1.97
CA ILE A 142 0.97 -5.76 -2.39
C ILE A 142 0.43 -5.18 -3.69
N TYR A 143 -0.09 -6.05 -4.54
CA TYR A 143 -0.78 -5.68 -5.77
C TYR A 143 -2.19 -6.29 -5.74
N ASP A 144 -3.20 -5.44 -5.78
CA ASP A 144 -4.59 -5.86 -5.85
C ASP A 144 -4.99 -6.09 -7.32
N THR A 145 -5.12 -7.36 -7.69
CA THR A 145 -5.47 -7.75 -9.06
C THR A 145 -6.87 -7.32 -9.50
N SER A 146 -7.76 -6.96 -8.56
CA SER A 146 -9.10 -6.49 -8.91
C SER A 146 -9.12 -5.00 -9.28
N SER A 147 -8.26 -4.21 -8.66
CA SER A 147 -8.20 -2.76 -8.88
C SER A 147 -6.97 -2.32 -9.68
N GLU A 148 -6.01 -3.22 -9.91
CA GLU A 148 -4.74 -2.97 -10.59
C GLU A 148 -3.88 -1.90 -9.90
N ARG A 149 -3.97 -1.82 -8.57
CA ARG A 149 -3.25 -0.84 -7.74
C ARG A 149 -2.24 -1.53 -6.83
N ALA A 150 -1.10 -0.88 -6.65
CA ALA A 150 -0.01 -1.36 -5.79
C ALA A 150 0.10 -0.50 -4.53
N PHE A 151 0.43 -1.13 -3.41
CA PHE A 151 0.66 -0.45 -2.14
C PHE A 151 1.93 -0.97 -1.50
N LYS A 152 2.77 -0.09 -0.96
CA LYS A 152 3.85 -0.46 -0.03
C LYS A 152 3.32 -0.48 1.40
N LEU A 153 3.78 -1.42 2.21
CA LEU A 153 3.34 -1.64 3.58
C LEU A 153 4.55 -1.88 4.50
N LYS A 154 4.42 -1.41 5.73
CA LYS A 154 5.36 -1.68 6.81
C LYS A 154 4.63 -1.86 8.13
N PHE A 155 4.85 -3.00 8.78
CA PHE A 155 4.39 -3.20 10.15
C PHE A 155 5.38 -2.57 11.13
N LEU A 156 4.86 -1.81 12.09
CA LEU A 156 5.65 -0.93 12.96
C LEU A 156 5.80 -1.52 14.36
N SER A 157 4.69 -1.90 14.97
CA SER A 157 4.67 -2.39 16.35
C SER A 157 3.48 -3.31 16.59
N TYR A 158 3.65 -4.20 17.55
CA TYR A 158 2.59 -5.01 18.13
C TYR A 158 2.70 -4.86 19.63
N ASP A 159 1.61 -4.44 20.27
CA ASP A 159 1.51 -4.29 21.72
C ASP A 159 0.10 -4.64 22.16
N ASP A 160 -0.03 -5.55 23.12
CA ASP A 160 -1.29 -6.05 23.68
C ASP A 160 -2.40 -6.25 22.62
N TRP A 161 -2.12 -7.12 21.63
CA TRP A 161 -3.04 -7.44 20.53
C TRP A 161 -3.34 -6.32 19.53
N ILE A 162 -2.83 -5.11 19.75
CA ILE A 162 -2.95 -3.99 18.83
C ILE A 162 -1.76 -3.97 17.88
N LEU A 163 -2.05 -4.08 16.58
CA LEU A 163 -1.07 -3.96 15.51
C LEU A 163 -1.06 -2.53 14.97
N ARG A 164 0.13 -1.99 14.73
CA ARG A 164 0.31 -0.75 13.98
C ARG A 164 1.08 -1.03 12.70
N PHE A 165 0.59 -0.48 11.60
CA PHE A 165 1.27 -0.52 10.32
C PHE A 165 1.11 0.80 9.59
N LYS A 166 2.01 1.07 8.65
CA LYS A 166 1.90 2.18 7.71
C LYS A 166 1.88 1.66 6.28
N TYR A 167 1.25 2.41 5.40
CA TYR A 167 1.24 2.09 3.98
C TYR A 167 1.20 3.35 3.12
N SER A 168 1.48 3.19 1.84
CA SER A 168 1.17 4.17 0.82
C SER A 168 0.94 3.49 -0.52
N GLU A 169 0.24 4.16 -1.42
CA GLU A 169 0.08 3.72 -2.80
C GLU A 169 1.36 4.01 -3.62
N LEU A 170 1.64 3.14 -4.60
CA LEU A 170 2.78 3.22 -5.51
C LEU A 170 2.34 3.46 -6.95
#